data_AF-A0A1F9FHJ3-F1
#
_entry.id   AF-A0A1F9FHJ3-F1
#
_cell.length_a   1.000
_cell.length_b   1.000
_cell.length_c   1.000
_cell.angle_alpha   90.00
_cell.angle_beta   90.00
_cell.angle_gamma   90.00
#
_symmetry.space_group_name_H-M   'P 1'
#
loop_
_entity.id
_entity.type
_entity.pdbx_description
1 polymer ?
#
loop_
_entity_poly.entity_id
_entity_poly.type
_entity_poly.pdbx_seq_one_letter_code
_entity_poly.pdbx_strand_id
1 'polypeptide(L)'
;MPLLMAVLEGRDKAELADHVRLALRAITLRDFGVRPRGWERWWAKARKKSRVDWLLDGLDSDDRELRTIASLELTALAGDDFGYRPDADKRARQRAAAAFARWWLDEQRRYGGGPETSSPTASTGSRKSPDSSTSTT
;
A
#
# COMPACT_ATOMS: atom_id res chain seq x y z
N MET A 1 6.98 9.23 9.77
CA MET A 1 7.42 8.14 10.68
C MET A 1 8.11 8.61 11.95
N PRO A 2 9.15 9.46 11.93
CA PRO A 2 9.85 9.86 13.16
C PRO A 2 8.95 10.50 14.24
N LEU A 3 7.98 11.29 13.82
CA LEU A 3 7.02 11.93 14.74
C LEU A 3 6.15 10.93 15.51
N LEU A 4 5.73 9.82 14.87
CA LEU A 4 4.95 8.78 15.56
C LEU A 4 5.83 8.00 16.55
N MET A 5 7.11 7.76 16.22
CA MET A 5 8.04 7.13 17.16
C MET A 5 8.30 7.99 18.39
N ALA A 6 8.39 9.31 18.23
CA ALA A 6 8.55 10.23 19.37
C ALA A 6 7.35 10.19 20.34
N VAL A 7 6.13 9.95 19.84
CA VAL A 7 4.94 9.83 20.71
C VAL A 7 4.98 8.56 21.57
N LEU A 8 5.66 7.49 21.13
CA LEU A 8 5.85 6.27 21.92
C LEU A 8 6.75 6.48 23.17
N GLU A 9 7.53 7.57 23.23
CA GLU A 9 8.41 7.85 24.39
C GLU A 9 7.67 8.45 25.59
N GLY A 10 6.44 8.96 25.39
CA GLY A 10 5.64 9.55 26.45
C GLY A 10 5.11 8.52 27.45
N ARG A 11 5.66 8.50 28.67
CA ARG A 11 5.34 7.48 29.71
C ARG A 11 3.92 7.58 30.29
N ASP A 12 3.26 8.73 30.16
CA ASP A 12 2.00 9.01 30.87
C ASP A 12 0.73 8.74 30.05
N LYS A 13 0.85 8.13 28.86
CA LYS A 13 -0.30 7.89 27.96
C LYS A 13 -0.26 6.51 27.32
N ALA A 14 -0.43 5.47 28.14
CA ALA A 14 -0.42 4.08 27.69
C ALA A 14 -1.41 3.83 26.53
N GLU A 15 -2.64 4.34 26.63
CA GLU A 15 -3.64 4.24 25.57
C GLU A 15 -3.18 4.89 24.26
N LEU A 16 -2.55 6.06 24.31
CA LEU A 16 -2.02 6.74 23.13
C LEU A 16 -0.88 5.93 22.49
N ALA A 17 0.01 5.36 23.30
CA ALA A 17 1.10 4.52 22.82
C ALA A 17 0.58 3.29 22.06
N ASP A 18 -0.50 2.67 22.54
CA ASP A 18 -1.15 1.54 21.85
C ASP A 18 -1.79 1.96 20.52
N HIS A 19 -2.50 3.09 20.48
CA HIS A 19 -3.06 3.61 19.22
C HIS A 19 -1.95 3.93 18.19
N VAL A 20 -0.85 4.52 18.64
CA VAL A 20 0.31 4.81 17.78
C VAL A 20 0.96 3.52 17.29
N ARG A 21 1.10 2.50 18.14
CA ARG A 21 1.57 1.17 17.73
C ARG A 21 0.65 0.58 16.65
N LEU A 22 -0.67 0.64 16.82
CA LEU A 22 -1.62 0.12 15.83
C LEU A 22 -1.50 0.87 14.49
N ALA A 23 -1.39 2.19 14.53
CA ALA A 23 -1.18 3.00 13.33
C ALA A 23 0.15 2.64 12.64
N LEU A 24 1.25 2.52 13.40
CA LEU A 24 2.53 2.09 12.85
C LEU A 24 2.43 0.69 12.26
N ARG A 25 1.73 -0.24 12.91
CA ARG A 25 1.53 -1.62 12.44
C ARG A 25 0.76 -1.66 11.12
N ALA A 26 -0.29 -0.86 10.96
CA ALA A 26 -1.02 -0.76 9.70
C ALA A 26 -0.17 -0.17 8.56
N ILE A 27 0.58 0.91 8.83
CA ILE A 27 1.36 1.61 7.79
C ILE A 27 2.66 0.88 7.44
N THR A 28 3.28 0.16 8.38
CA THR A 28 4.58 -0.48 8.16
C THR A 28 4.48 -1.98 7.94
N LEU A 29 3.32 -2.57 8.27
CA LEU A 29 3.09 -4.01 8.28
C LEU A 29 4.09 -4.79 9.12
N ARG A 30 4.56 -4.17 10.20
CA ARG A 30 5.42 -4.78 11.20
C ARG A 30 4.96 -4.39 12.60
N ASP A 31 5.31 -5.18 13.60
CA ASP A 31 5.03 -4.86 15.00
C ASP A 31 6.32 -5.02 15.82
N PHE A 32 6.70 -3.96 16.52
CA PHE A 32 7.81 -3.96 17.48
C PHE A 32 7.34 -3.57 18.89
N GLY A 33 6.03 -3.59 19.12
CA GLY A 33 5.40 -3.14 20.35
C GLY A 33 5.48 -1.62 20.52
N VAL A 34 5.31 -1.17 21.76
CA VAL A 34 5.35 0.26 22.12
C VAL A 34 6.78 0.78 22.36
N ARG A 35 7.82 -0.03 22.18
CA ARG A 35 9.21 0.36 22.45
C ARG A 35 9.83 1.08 21.23
N PRO A 36 10.18 2.37 21.33
CA PRO A 36 10.70 3.16 20.20
C PRO A 36 11.95 2.57 19.54
N ARG A 37 12.88 2.04 20.35
CA ARG A 37 14.16 1.46 19.86
C ARG A 37 14.00 0.33 18.84
N GLY A 38 12.89 -0.43 18.88
CA GLY A 38 12.60 -1.44 17.86
C GLY A 38 12.30 -0.79 16.51
N TRP A 39 11.41 0.20 16.55
CA TRP A 39 10.99 1.00 15.41
C TRP A 39 12.13 1.79 14.76
N GLU A 40 12.98 2.44 15.56
CA GLU A 40 14.12 3.22 15.05
C GLU A 40 15.11 2.37 14.24
N ARG A 41 15.48 1.20 14.79
CA ARG A 41 16.41 0.27 14.15
C ARG A 41 15.85 -0.26 12.83
N TRP A 42 14.55 -0.55 12.80
CA TRP A 42 13.89 -0.95 11.57
C TRP A 42 13.83 0.21 10.57
N TRP A 43 13.43 1.41 11.02
CA TRP A 43 13.28 2.60 10.19
C TRP A 43 14.56 2.99 9.47
N ALA A 44 15.72 2.86 10.14
CA ALA A 44 17.03 3.14 9.55
C ALA A 44 17.27 2.40 8.23
N LYS A 45 16.72 1.18 8.09
CA LYS A 45 16.81 0.35 6.88
C LYS A 45 15.59 0.57 5.97
N ALA A 46 14.39 0.59 6.56
CA ALA A 46 13.14 0.62 5.84
C ALA A 46 12.85 1.94 5.10
N ARG A 47 13.40 3.07 5.57
CA ARG A 47 13.17 4.39 4.97
C ARG A 47 13.59 4.54 3.50
N LYS A 48 14.41 3.62 2.98
CA LYS A 48 14.85 3.59 1.58
C LYS A 48 13.94 2.76 0.68
N LYS A 49 13.08 1.93 1.27
CA LYS A 49 12.13 1.09 0.55
C LYS A 49 10.85 1.88 0.27
N SER A 50 10.21 1.56 -0.84
CA SER A 50 8.88 2.11 -1.16
C SER A 50 7.80 1.49 -0.25
N ARG A 51 6.63 2.12 -0.21
CA ARG A 51 5.46 1.55 0.49
C ARG A 51 5.11 0.16 -0.05
N VAL A 52 5.16 -0.03 -1.37
CA VAL A 52 4.86 -1.32 -2.02
C VAL A 52 5.82 -2.42 -1.57
N ASP A 53 7.11 -2.10 -1.38
CA ASP A 53 8.06 -3.06 -0.83
C ASP A 53 7.71 -3.50 0.61
N TRP A 54 7.13 -2.60 1.43
CA TRP A 54 6.64 -2.97 2.76
C TRP A 54 5.38 -3.85 2.68
N LEU A 55 4.50 -3.61 1.70
CA LEU A 55 3.36 -4.47 1.45
C LEU A 55 3.81 -5.89 1.06
N LEU A 56 4.80 -5.99 0.18
CA LEU A 56 5.39 -7.27 -0.22
C LEU A 56 6.01 -8.00 0.98
N ASP A 57 6.78 -7.30 1.82
CA ASP A 57 7.31 -7.85 3.07
C ASP A 57 6.17 -8.34 4.02
N GLY A 58 5.03 -7.65 4.03
CA GLY A 58 3.86 -7.97 4.85
C GLY A 58 3.13 -9.26 4.45
N LEU A 59 3.25 -9.71 3.19
CA LEU A 59 2.66 -10.97 2.74
C LEU A 59 3.30 -12.20 3.41
N ASP A 60 4.57 -12.12 3.82
CA ASP A 60 5.24 -13.21 4.56
C ASP A 60 5.18 -13.03 6.09
N SER A 61 4.35 -12.11 6.59
CA SER A 61 4.18 -11.92 8.04
C SER A 61 3.57 -13.17 8.69
N ASP A 62 4.02 -13.53 9.89
CA ASP A 62 3.36 -14.57 10.72
C ASP A 62 1.96 -14.13 11.18
N ASP A 63 1.75 -12.81 11.22
CA ASP A 63 0.50 -12.18 11.61
C ASP A 63 -0.52 -12.15 10.46
N ARG A 64 -1.64 -12.86 10.65
CA ARG A 64 -2.72 -12.98 9.67
C ARG A 64 -3.31 -11.63 9.29
N GLU A 65 -3.46 -10.72 10.25
CA GLU A 65 -4.05 -9.41 10.01
C GLU A 65 -3.17 -8.58 9.07
N LEU A 66 -1.85 -8.60 9.30
CA LEU A 66 -0.89 -7.91 8.42
C LEU A 66 -0.88 -8.51 7.01
N ARG A 67 -0.94 -9.84 6.89
CA ARG A 67 -1.09 -10.48 5.58
C ARG A 67 -2.35 -10.02 4.86
N THR A 68 -3.45 -9.85 5.60
CA THR A 68 -4.74 -9.40 5.05
C THR A 68 -4.63 -7.97 4.53
N ILE A 69 -4.17 -7.04 5.38
CA ILE A 69 -4.01 -5.62 5.00
C ILE A 69 -3.09 -5.50 3.79
N ALA A 70 -1.94 -6.18 3.82
CA ALA A 70 -0.99 -6.21 2.70
C ALA A 70 -1.63 -6.66 1.39
N SER A 71 -2.37 -7.78 1.43
CA SER A 71 -2.99 -8.35 0.23
C SER A 71 -4.08 -7.46 -0.35
N LEU A 72 -4.90 -6.82 0.49
CA LEU A 72 -5.96 -5.93 0.03
C LEU A 72 -5.39 -4.69 -0.65
N GLU A 73 -4.39 -4.05 -0.04
CA GLU A 73 -3.77 -2.85 -0.60
C GLU A 73 -3.00 -3.17 -1.90
N LEU A 74 -2.26 -4.29 -1.94
CA LEU A 74 -1.59 -4.73 -3.17
C LEU A 74 -2.56 -5.07 -4.29
N THR A 75 -3.68 -5.73 -3.97
CA THR A 75 -4.71 -6.05 -4.97
C THR A 75 -5.33 -4.78 -5.54
N ALA A 76 -5.60 -3.79 -4.69
CA ALA A 76 -6.12 -2.50 -5.14
C ALA A 76 -5.14 -1.75 -6.06
N LEU A 77 -3.83 -1.85 -5.80
CA LEU A 77 -2.80 -1.23 -6.63
C LEU A 77 -2.51 -1.98 -7.93
N ALA A 78 -2.47 -3.32 -7.89
CA ALA A 78 -2.15 -4.16 -9.03
C ALA A 78 -3.36 -4.41 -9.95
N GLY A 79 -4.58 -4.29 -9.42
CA GLY A 79 -5.82 -4.65 -10.10
C GLY A 79 -6.09 -6.16 -10.15
N ASP A 80 -5.23 -6.98 -9.54
CA ASP A 80 -5.33 -8.45 -9.49
C ASP A 80 -4.82 -8.95 -8.12
N ASP A 81 -5.45 -10.01 -7.59
CA ASP A 81 -5.08 -10.63 -6.31
C ASP A 81 -4.01 -11.72 -6.45
N PHE A 82 -3.69 -12.13 -7.69
CA PHE A 82 -2.77 -13.22 -8.04
C PHE A 82 -3.01 -14.52 -7.26
N GLY A 83 -4.27 -14.76 -6.85
CA GLY A 83 -4.68 -15.92 -6.05
C GLY A 83 -4.20 -15.90 -4.60
N TYR A 84 -3.75 -14.76 -4.08
CA TYR A 84 -3.24 -14.68 -2.72
C TYR A 84 -4.36 -14.90 -1.68
N ARG A 85 -4.12 -15.78 -0.72
CA ARG A 85 -5.03 -16.02 0.42
C ARG A 85 -4.25 -15.95 1.74
N PRO A 86 -4.63 -15.07 2.69
CA PRO A 86 -3.91 -14.91 3.96
C PRO A 86 -3.80 -16.19 4.80
N ASP A 87 -4.77 -17.10 4.65
CA ASP A 87 -4.85 -18.36 5.40
C ASP A 87 -4.27 -19.56 4.66
N ALA A 88 -3.81 -19.37 3.42
CA ALA A 88 -3.16 -20.46 2.69
C ALA A 88 -1.84 -20.87 3.35
N ASP A 89 -1.39 -22.08 3.03
CA ASP A 89 -0.10 -22.58 3.45
C ASP A 89 1.04 -21.66 2.97
N LYS A 90 2.18 -21.73 3.65
CA LYS A 90 3.33 -20.86 3.37
C LYS A 90 3.80 -20.93 1.91
N ARG A 91 3.76 -22.11 1.28
CA ARG A 91 4.22 -22.29 -0.11
C ARG A 91 3.26 -21.61 -1.08
N ALA A 92 1.96 -21.76 -0.88
CA ALA A 92 0.94 -21.07 -1.67
C ALA A 92 1.05 -19.55 -1.53
N ARG A 93 1.22 -19.04 -0.30
CA ARG A 93 1.43 -17.60 -0.06
C ARG A 93 2.67 -17.06 -0.76
N GLN A 94 3.80 -17.78 -0.67
CA GLN A 94 5.05 -17.38 -1.31
C GLN A 94 4.96 -17.36 -2.84
N ARG A 95 4.22 -18.29 -3.45
CA ARG A 95 3.99 -18.29 -4.91
C ARG A 95 3.23 -17.04 -5.35
N ALA A 96 2.13 -16.70 -4.67
CA ALA A 96 1.36 -15.50 -4.98
C ALA A 96 2.14 -14.21 -4.65
N ALA A 97 2.90 -14.17 -3.55
CA ALA A 97 3.78 -13.05 -3.23
C ALA A 97 4.88 -12.85 -4.30
N ALA A 98 5.41 -13.93 -4.89
CA ALA A 98 6.34 -13.84 -6.00
C ALA A 98 5.70 -13.27 -7.28
N ALA A 99 4.40 -13.51 -7.51
CA ALA A 99 3.66 -12.89 -8.60
C ALA A 99 3.51 -11.36 -8.39
N PHE A 100 3.12 -10.93 -7.19
CA PHE A 100 3.12 -9.51 -6.82
C PHE A 100 4.50 -8.86 -6.98
N ALA A 101 5.57 -9.53 -6.54
CA ALA A 101 6.93 -9.01 -6.66
C ALA A 101 7.36 -8.83 -8.13
N ARG A 102 6.98 -9.76 -9.01
CA ARG A 102 7.23 -9.65 -10.46
C ARG A 102 6.48 -8.46 -11.06
N TRP A 103 5.18 -8.35 -10.76
CA TRP A 103 4.38 -7.20 -11.20
C TRP A 103 5.03 -5.88 -10.77
N TRP A 104 5.47 -5.78 -9.51
CA TRP A 104 6.08 -4.55 -9.00
C TRP A 104 7.41 -4.21 -9.69
N LEU A 105 8.25 -5.21 -9.95
CA LEU A 105 9.48 -5.03 -10.74
C LEU A 105 9.18 -4.56 -12.16
N ASP A 106 8.11 -5.05 -12.77
CA ASP A 106 7.69 -4.61 -14.11
C ASP A 106 7.25 -3.15 -14.08
N GLU A 107 6.47 -2.76 -13.06
CA GLU A 107 6.00 -1.40 -12.87
C GLU A 107 7.14 -0.40 -12.62
N GLN A 108 8.13 -0.79 -11.81
CA GLN A 108 9.35 0.01 -11.63
C GLN A 108 10.11 0.22 -12.94
N ARG A 109 10.16 -0.78 -13.83
CA ARG A 109 10.80 -0.63 -15.14
C ARG A 109 9.99 0.30 -16.05
N ARG A 110 8.65 0.27 -15.98
CA ARG A 110 7.78 1.19 -16.73
C ARG A 110 8.00 2.64 -16.32
N TYR A 111 8.12 2.93 -15.02
CA TYR A 111 8.31 4.32 -14.54
C TYR A 111 9.76 4.77 -14.42
N GLY A 112 10.72 3.85 -14.28
CA GLY A 112 12.15 4.14 -14.11
C GLY A 112 12.88 4.56 -15.38
N GLY A 113 12.21 4.60 -16.53
CA GLY A 113 12.78 4.94 -17.85
C GLY A 113 12.34 6.28 -18.45
N GLY A 114 11.86 7.26 -17.66
CA GLY A 114 11.13 8.43 -18.18
C GLY A 114 11.92 9.40 -19.10
N PRO A 115 11.22 10.38 -19.72
CA PRO A 115 9.79 10.68 -19.61
C PRO A 115 9.04 10.51 -20.95
N GLU A 116 7.73 10.26 -20.92
CA GLU A 116 6.71 11.05 -21.64
C GLU A 116 5.32 10.65 -21.12
N THR A 117 4.55 11.69 -20.81
CA THR A 117 3.15 11.64 -20.42
C THR A 117 2.32 10.89 -21.46
N SER A 118 1.68 9.80 -21.07
CA SER A 118 0.58 9.19 -21.81
C SER A 118 -0.42 8.60 -20.82
N SER A 119 -1.02 9.48 -20.02
CA SER A 119 -2.36 9.17 -19.51
C SER A 119 -3.29 9.11 -20.72
N PRO A 120 -4.01 8.01 -20.98
CA PRO A 120 -5.14 8.06 -21.89
C PRO A 120 -6.20 8.93 -21.21
N THR A 121 -6.44 10.07 -21.83
CA THR A 121 -7.58 10.95 -21.63
C THR A 121 -8.82 10.16 -21.24
N ALA A 122 -9.28 10.31 -19.99
CA ALA A 122 -10.68 10.09 -19.68
C ALA A 122 -11.46 11.06 -20.57
N SER A 123 -12.02 10.52 -21.65
CA SER A 123 -12.90 11.23 -22.55
C SER A 123 -14.14 11.66 -21.78
N THR A 124 -14.12 12.89 -21.29
CA THR A 124 -15.32 13.66 -20.98
C THR A 124 -16.03 13.92 -22.31
N GLY A 125 -16.86 12.97 -22.72
CA GLY A 125 -17.82 13.12 -23.80
C GLY A 125 -18.94 14.07 -23.39
N SER A 126 -18.67 15.37 -23.47
CA SER A 126 -19.70 16.42 -23.41
C SER A 126 -20.56 16.33 -24.67
N ARG A 127 -21.78 15.77 -24.56
CA ARG A 127 -22.77 15.81 -25.64
C ARG A 127 -23.47 17.17 -25.61
N LYS A 128 -23.09 18.03 -26.56
CA LYS A 128 -23.59 19.39 -26.79
C LYS A 128 -25.03 19.35 -27.32
N SER A 129 -25.91 20.14 -26.71
CA SER A 129 -27.22 20.54 -27.26
C SER A 129 -27.05 21.45 -28.48
N PRO A 130 -28.00 21.44 -29.43
CA PRO A 130 -28.32 22.60 -30.25
C PRO A 130 -29.68 23.18 -29.83
N ASP A 131 -29.68 24.51 -29.72
CA ASP A 131 -30.78 25.37 -29.33
C ASP A 131 -31.64 25.74 -30.55
N SER A 132 -32.95 25.51 -30.42
CA SER A 132 -34.14 26.26 -30.83
C SER A 132 -34.34 26.93 -32.21
N SER A 133 -35.63 26.83 -32.66
CA SER A 133 -36.45 27.77 -33.45
C SER A 133 -36.29 27.73 -34.99
N THR A 134 -37.32 27.74 -35.86
CA THR A 134 -38.73 28.23 -35.82
C THR A 134 -39.52 27.73 -37.06
N SER A 135 -40.82 27.45 -36.85
CA SER A 135 -42.05 27.73 -37.65
C SER A 135 -42.18 27.57 -39.18
N THR A 136 -43.40 27.12 -39.55
CA THR A 136 -44.21 27.42 -40.76
C THR A 136 -44.15 26.43 -41.95
N THR A 137 -45.21 25.65 -42.15
CA THR A 137 -46.20 25.77 -43.25
C THR A 137 -47.39 24.87 -42.94
#